data_AF-A0A9W6XM34-F1
#
_entry.id   AF-A0A9W6XM34-F1
#
_cell.length_a   1.000
_cell.length_b   1.000
_cell.length_c   1.000
_cell.angle_alpha   90.00
_cell.angle_beta   90.00
_cell.angle_gamma   90.00
#
_symmetry.space_group_name_H-M   'P 1'
#
loop_
_entity.id
_entity.type
_entity.pdbx_description
1 polymer ?
#
loop_
_entity_poly.entity_id
_entity_poly.type
_entity_poly.pdbx_seq_one_letter_code
_entity_poly.pdbx_strand_id
1 'polypeptide(L)'
;MIVDGGARKDEMVGEDLRVLRIDRVGSPAWTVYKDWACSLGEVDPLVQAVFAPPVNLLSSPLSPPVNLAFQIFTEVNSIINHMAPLRIADFTPVGIPVLPDPLPGPLLMVNIRHAEVAVTGLIEAIANPGANYPVINALNTGVYICDVQYAWTGGTHITISVHKR
;
A
#
# COMPACT_ATOMS: atom_id res chain seq x y z
N MET A 1 1.70 20.99 2.64
CA MET A 1 3.01 21.43 3.19
C MET A 1 3.83 20.18 3.48
N ILE A 2 5.10 20.09 3.04
CA ILE A 2 5.96 18.94 3.38
C ILE A 2 6.35 19.09 4.84
N VAL A 3 5.98 18.12 5.67
CA VAL A 3 6.33 18.09 7.09
C VAL A 3 7.38 17.00 7.25
N ASP A 4 8.63 17.35 6.95
CA ASP A 4 9.86 16.60 7.23
C ASP A 4 9.95 15.12 6.75
N GLY A 5 11.13 14.65 6.34
CA GLY A 5 11.40 13.23 6.08
C GLY A 5 10.55 12.49 5.02
N GLY A 6 9.78 13.19 4.18
CA GLY A 6 8.93 12.61 3.12
C GLY A 6 7.45 12.41 3.48
N ALA A 7 6.97 13.03 4.57
CA ALA A 7 5.56 13.08 4.93
C ALA A 7 4.91 14.44 4.59
N ARG A 8 3.60 14.42 4.36
CA ARG A 8 2.75 15.61 4.21
C ARG A 8 1.48 15.40 5.02
N LYS A 9 1.04 16.44 5.71
CA LYS A 9 -0.24 16.45 6.43
C LYS A 9 -1.25 17.27 5.64
N ASP A 10 -2.41 16.68 5.38
CA ASP A 10 -3.57 17.35 4.84
C ASP A 10 -4.68 17.32 5.91
N GLU A 11 -5.20 18.50 6.25
CA GLU A 11 -6.32 18.69 7.17
C GLU A 11 -7.55 19.10 6.35
N MET A 12 -8.68 18.43 6.56
CA MET A 12 -9.94 18.83 5.96
C MET A 12 -10.67 19.81 6.89
N VAL A 13 -10.97 21.01 6.38
CA VAL A 13 -11.66 22.05 7.14
C VAL A 13 -13.08 21.59 7.46
N GLY A 14 -13.41 21.48 8.76
CA GLY A 14 -14.75 21.13 9.24
C GLY A 14 -14.93 19.66 9.64
N GLU A 15 -13.91 18.82 9.48
CA GLU A 15 -13.90 17.42 9.88
C GLU A 15 -12.71 17.14 10.81
N ASP A 16 -12.86 16.28 11.82
CA ASP A 16 -11.72 15.79 12.64
C ASP A 16 -10.99 14.65 11.92
N LEU A 17 -10.70 14.85 10.64
CA LEU A 17 -10.02 13.90 9.77
C LEU A 17 -8.62 14.42 9.46
N ARG A 18 -7.62 13.61 9.83
CA ARG A 18 -6.20 13.90 9.57
C ARG A 18 -5.68 12.89 8.58
N VAL A 19 -5.30 13.36 7.40
CA VAL A 19 -4.65 12.53 6.37
C VAL A 19 -3.16 12.80 6.41
N LEU A 20 -2.38 11.76 6.66
CA LEU A 20 -0.92 11.79 6.51
C LEU A 20 -0.54 11.03 5.25
N ARG A 21 0.19 11.69 4.35
CA ARG A 21 0.69 11.12 3.11
C ARG A 21 2.19 10.90 3.20
N ILE A 22 2.64 9.68 2.96
CA ILE A 22 4.04 9.28 2.92
C ILE A 22 4.41 9.04 1.46
N ASP A 23 5.35 9.84 0.96
CA ASP A 23 5.64 9.92 -0.48
C ASP A 23 6.29 8.65 -1.03
N ARG A 24 6.93 7.81 -0.19
CA ARG A 24 7.56 6.56 -0.63
C ARG A 24 7.82 5.58 0.51
N VAL A 25 7.60 4.29 0.23
CA VAL A 25 8.15 3.18 1.02
C VAL A 25 9.69 3.29 1.08
N GLY A 26 10.26 3.15 2.28
CA GLY A 26 11.70 3.27 2.52
C GLY A 26 12.18 4.68 2.89
N SER A 27 11.30 5.67 2.89
CA SER A 27 11.62 7.01 3.42
C SER A 27 11.80 7.01 4.95
N PRO A 28 12.43 8.05 5.54
CA PRO A 28 12.46 8.21 6.99
C PRO A 28 11.05 8.24 7.61
N ALA A 29 10.11 8.96 6.98
CA ALA A 29 8.71 8.97 7.42
C ALA A 29 8.05 7.58 7.39
N TRP A 30 8.33 6.80 6.35
CA TRP A 30 7.89 5.40 6.27
C TRP A 30 8.41 4.57 7.44
N THR A 31 9.68 4.74 7.80
CA THR A 31 10.30 3.98 8.89
C THR A 31 9.60 4.27 10.22
N VAL A 32 9.38 5.55 10.53
CA VAL A 32 8.64 5.97 11.74
C VAL A 32 7.23 5.40 11.76
N TYR A 33 6.50 5.49 10.64
CA TYR A 33 5.14 4.96 10.54
C TYR A 33 5.10 3.43 10.72
N LYS A 34 5.99 2.72 10.04
CA LYS A 34 6.09 1.26 10.12
C LYS A 34 6.37 0.83 11.56
N ASP A 35 7.35 1.45 12.22
CA ASP A 35 7.73 1.11 13.60
C ASP A 35 6.58 1.40 14.57
N TRP A 36 5.88 2.53 14.41
CA TRP A 36 4.66 2.84 15.17
C TRP A 36 3.57 1.79 14.95
N ALA A 37 3.24 1.48 13.69
CA ALA A 37 2.18 0.52 13.37
C ALA A 37 2.51 -0.88 13.91
N CYS A 38 3.77 -1.34 13.80
CA CYS A 38 4.21 -2.61 14.38
C CYS A 38 4.13 -2.63 15.91
N SER A 39 4.25 -1.48 16.59
CA SER A 39 4.15 -1.39 18.06
C SER A 39 2.72 -1.50 18.60
N LEU A 40 1.69 -1.42 17.76
CA LEU A 40 0.28 -1.45 18.18
C LEU A 40 -0.20 -2.85 18.62
N GLY A 41 0.55 -3.91 18.30
CA GLY A 41 0.15 -5.29 18.55
C GLY A 41 -1.00 -5.76 17.63
N GLU A 42 -1.96 -6.48 18.20
CA GLU A 42 -3.11 -7.10 17.50
C GLU A 42 -4.19 -6.07 17.15
N VAL A 43 -3.86 -5.15 16.24
CA VAL A 43 -4.79 -4.16 15.67
C VAL A 43 -4.94 -4.41 14.17
N ASP A 44 -6.18 -4.41 13.69
CA ASP A 44 -6.51 -4.65 12.28
C ASP A 44 -6.82 -3.32 11.58
N PRO A 45 -5.90 -2.76 10.77
CA PRO A 45 -6.21 -1.60 9.95
C PRO A 45 -7.13 -1.99 8.79
N LEU A 46 -8.01 -1.05 8.43
CA LEU A 46 -8.79 -1.13 7.21
C LEU A 46 -7.96 -0.58 6.05
N VAL A 47 -7.77 -1.37 5.00
CA VAL A 47 -6.83 -1.07 3.90
C VAL A 47 -7.52 -1.11 2.54
N GLN A 48 -7.16 -0.18 1.66
CA GLN A 48 -7.46 -0.23 0.23
C GLN A 48 -6.30 0.27 -0.60
N ALA A 49 -6.29 -0.12 -1.88
CA ALA A 49 -5.49 0.54 -2.89
C ALA A 49 -6.27 1.69 -3.51
N VAL A 50 -5.56 2.75 -3.86
CA VAL A 50 -6.04 3.85 -4.69
C VAL A 50 -5.03 4.08 -5.80
N PHE A 51 -5.52 4.19 -7.03
CA PHE A 51 -4.68 4.56 -8.16
C PHE A 51 -4.81 6.06 -8.41
N ALA A 52 -3.94 6.83 -7.77
CA ALA A 52 -3.89 8.29 -7.90
C ALA A 52 -2.43 8.74 -7.89
N PRO A 53 -1.72 8.62 -9.02
CA PRO A 53 -0.32 9.02 -9.08
C PRO A 53 -0.18 10.49 -8.67
N PRO A 54 0.80 10.84 -7.81
CA PRO A 54 1.12 12.23 -7.51
C PRO A 54 1.25 13.07 -8.80
N VAL A 55 0.81 14.33 -8.76
CA VAL A 55 0.84 15.22 -9.94
C VAL A 55 2.24 15.32 -10.57
N ASN A 56 3.30 15.31 -9.75
CA ASN A 56 4.68 15.34 -10.21
C ASN A 56 5.14 14.05 -10.91
N LEU A 57 4.40 12.95 -10.78
CA LEU A 57 4.69 11.69 -11.48
C LEU A 57 3.92 11.57 -12.80
N LEU A 58 2.77 12.25 -12.98
CA LEU A 58 1.89 12.04 -14.15
C LEU A 58 2.58 12.21 -15.52
N SER A 59 3.60 13.07 -15.61
CA SER A 59 4.40 13.28 -16.83
C SER A 59 5.79 12.64 -16.78
N SER A 60 6.07 11.85 -15.74
CA SER A 60 7.37 11.21 -15.50
C SER A 60 7.39 9.78 -16.06
N PRO A 61 8.56 9.26 -16.49
CA PRO A 61 8.72 7.83 -16.80
C PRO A 61 8.46 6.91 -15.60
N LEU A 62 8.36 7.47 -14.38
CA LEU A 62 7.97 6.73 -13.18
C LEU A 62 6.45 6.58 -13.01
N SER A 63 5.62 7.21 -13.85
CA SER A 63 4.19 6.90 -13.91
C SER A 63 3.98 5.63 -14.72
N PRO A 64 3.10 4.73 -14.27
CA PRO A 64 2.72 3.56 -15.05
C PRO A 64 2.00 3.98 -16.35
N PRO A 65 2.04 3.13 -17.40
CA PRO A 65 1.26 3.36 -18.61
C PRO A 65 -0.24 3.44 -18.31
N VAL A 66 -0.91 4.48 -18.80
CA VAL A 66 -2.33 4.76 -18.49
C VAL A 66 -3.25 3.60 -18.90
N ASN A 67 -2.96 2.92 -20.00
CA ASN A 67 -3.74 1.78 -20.47
C ASN A 67 -3.67 0.56 -19.53
N LEU A 68 -2.68 0.50 -18.63
CA LEU A 68 -2.54 -0.56 -17.63
C LEU A 68 -3.16 -0.19 -16.28
N ALA A 69 -3.61 1.05 -16.07
CA ALA A 69 -4.07 1.54 -14.76
C ALA A 69 -5.13 0.64 -14.11
N PHE A 70 -6.14 0.22 -14.88
CA PHE A 70 -7.20 -0.66 -14.37
C PHE A 70 -6.68 -2.08 -14.02
N GLN A 71 -5.76 -2.60 -14.81
CA GLN A 71 -5.18 -3.93 -14.61
C GLN A 71 -4.24 -3.95 -13.40
N ILE A 72 -3.40 -2.93 -13.27
CA ILE A 72 -2.57 -2.69 -12.08
C ILE A 72 -3.48 -2.61 -10.84
N PHE A 73 -4.52 -1.78 -10.89
CA PHE A 73 -5.46 -1.65 -9.79
C PHE A 73 -6.13 -2.98 -9.40
N THR A 74 -6.49 -3.81 -10.39
CA THR A 74 -7.09 -5.14 -10.16
C THR A 74 -6.10 -6.08 -9.48
N GLU A 75 -4.85 -6.14 -9.96
CA GLU A 75 -3.81 -6.97 -9.36
C GLU A 75 -3.49 -6.55 -7.92
N VAL A 76 -3.33 -5.26 -7.65
CA VAL A 76 -3.06 -4.75 -6.29
C VAL A 76 -4.20 -5.11 -5.33
N ASN A 77 -5.45 -4.89 -5.73
CA ASN A 77 -6.59 -5.23 -4.86
C ASN A 77 -6.68 -6.74 -4.60
N SER A 78 -6.30 -7.56 -5.58
CA SER A 78 -6.22 -9.01 -5.39
C SER A 78 -5.18 -9.39 -4.35
N ILE A 79 -3.99 -8.78 -4.39
CA ILE A 79 -2.94 -8.96 -3.37
C ILE A 79 -3.48 -8.59 -1.99
N ILE A 80 -4.10 -7.41 -1.85
CA ILE A 80 -4.70 -6.95 -0.59
C ILE A 80 -5.70 -7.98 -0.05
N ASN A 81 -6.56 -8.53 -0.90
CA ASN A 81 -7.60 -9.48 -0.47
C ASN A 81 -7.03 -10.85 -0.10
N HIS A 82 -6.03 -11.35 -0.83
CA HIS A 82 -5.35 -12.60 -0.49
C HIS A 82 -4.52 -12.47 0.78
N MET A 83 -4.00 -11.28 1.08
CA MET A 83 -3.26 -10.98 2.30
C MET A 83 -4.16 -10.76 3.52
N ALA A 84 -5.39 -10.29 3.33
CA ALA A 84 -6.33 -9.97 4.41
C ALA A 84 -6.55 -11.08 5.46
N PRO A 85 -6.71 -12.37 5.10
CA PRO A 85 -6.91 -13.43 6.09
C PRO A 85 -5.61 -13.85 6.80
N LEU A 86 -4.43 -13.49 6.28
CA LEU A 86 -3.14 -13.95 6.78
C LEU A 86 -2.77 -13.27 8.10
N ARG A 87 -2.09 -14.03 8.95
CA ARG A 87 -1.51 -13.58 10.22
C ARG A 87 0.01 -13.65 10.15
N ILE A 88 0.70 -13.07 11.13
CA ILE A 88 2.17 -13.15 11.24
C ILE A 88 2.67 -14.60 11.13
N ALA A 89 1.97 -15.56 11.76
CA ALA A 89 2.36 -16.97 11.74
C ALA A 89 2.33 -17.63 10.34
N ASP A 90 1.61 -17.03 9.37
CA ASP A 90 1.57 -17.52 8.00
C ASP A 90 2.79 -17.07 7.18
N PHE A 91 3.60 -16.15 7.71
CA PHE A 91 4.86 -15.72 7.11
C PHE A 91 5.98 -16.65 7.56
N THR A 92 6.57 -17.33 6.59
CA THR A 92 7.70 -18.22 6.85
C THR A 92 9.02 -17.42 6.88
N PRO A 93 10.13 -17.98 7.40
CA PRO A 93 11.45 -17.35 7.26
C PRO A 93 11.87 -17.10 5.81
N VAL A 94 11.21 -17.76 4.84
CA VAL A 94 11.46 -17.63 3.40
C VAL A 94 10.69 -16.45 2.78
N GLY A 95 9.77 -15.82 3.54
CA GLY A 95 9.05 -14.62 3.14
C GLY A 95 7.54 -14.79 3.05
N ILE A 96 6.93 -13.96 2.19
CA ILE A 96 5.48 -13.89 1.94
C ILE A 96 5.02 -15.18 1.27
N PRO A 97 3.88 -15.77 1.68
CA PRO A 97 3.33 -16.92 1.01
C PRO A 97 3.02 -16.62 -0.47
N VAL A 98 3.09 -17.64 -1.31
CA VAL A 98 2.75 -17.51 -2.73
C VAL A 98 1.26 -17.19 -2.84
N LEU A 99 0.94 -15.99 -3.32
CA LEU A 99 -0.44 -15.55 -3.50
C LEU A 99 -1.05 -16.19 -4.76
N PRO A 100 -2.34 -16.57 -4.74
CA PRO A 100 -3.05 -17.09 -5.92
C PRO A 100 -3.16 -16.06 -7.05
N ASP A 101 -3.76 -16.50 -8.15
CA ASP A 101 -4.06 -15.62 -9.30
C ASP A 101 -4.95 -14.42 -8.91
N PRO A 102 -4.88 -13.31 -9.69
CA PRO A 102 -5.70 -12.13 -9.46
C PRO A 102 -7.21 -12.43 -9.45
N LEU A 103 -7.91 -11.81 -8.52
CA LEU A 103 -9.37 -11.84 -8.38
C LEU A 103 -10.03 -10.88 -9.39
N PRO A 104 -11.23 -11.19 -9.89
CA PRO A 104 -11.95 -10.29 -10.79
C PRO A 104 -12.60 -9.11 -10.04
N GLY A 105 -12.41 -7.89 -10.56
CA GLY A 105 -13.19 -6.70 -10.20
C GLY A 105 -12.66 -5.87 -9.01
N PRO A 106 -13.19 -4.65 -8.80
CA PRO A 106 -12.76 -3.79 -7.71
C PRO A 106 -13.29 -4.33 -6.38
N LEU A 107 -12.39 -4.41 -5.40
CA LEU A 107 -12.69 -4.90 -4.07
C LEU A 107 -12.74 -3.70 -3.12
N LEU A 108 -13.67 -3.74 -2.16
CA LEU A 108 -13.83 -2.70 -1.15
C LEU A 108 -12.62 -2.69 -0.20
N MET A 109 -12.57 -1.68 0.67
CA MET A 109 -11.68 -1.70 1.82
C MET A 109 -11.82 -3.02 2.61
N VAL A 110 -10.70 -3.63 2.95
CA VAL A 110 -10.64 -4.88 3.72
C VAL A 110 -9.81 -4.71 4.97
N ASN A 111 -10.17 -5.44 6.03
CA ASN A 111 -9.36 -5.50 7.23
C ASN A 111 -8.19 -6.46 6.98
N ILE A 112 -6.97 -5.97 7.13
CA ILE A 112 -5.79 -6.83 7.18
C ILE A 112 -5.58 -7.24 8.62
N ARG A 113 -5.52 -8.55 8.87
CA ARG A 113 -5.31 -9.09 10.20
C ARG A 113 -3.87 -8.80 10.63
N HIS A 114 -3.74 -7.98 11.67
CA HIS A 114 -2.48 -7.52 12.23
C HIS A 114 -1.79 -6.36 11.49
N ALA A 115 -1.53 -5.27 12.23
CA ALA A 115 -0.89 -4.04 11.77
C ALA A 115 0.46 -4.29 11.07
N GLU A 116 1.33 -5.08 11.69
CA GLU A 116 2.63 -5.47 11.10
C GLU A 116 2.48 -6.12 9.73
N VAL A 117 1.54 -7.05 9.54
CA VAL A 117 1.29 -7.68 8.23
C VAL A 117 0.87 -6.62 7.20
N ALA A 118 0.00 -5.70 7.60
CA ALA A 118 -0.51 -4.64 6.75
C ALA A 118 0.57 -3.64 6.30
N VAL A 119 1.57 -3.34 7.14
CA VAL A 119 2.62 -2.37 6.81
C VAL A 119 3.93 -3.02 6.34
N THR A 120 4.13 -4.33 6.53
CA THR A 120 5.34 -5.01 6.06
C THR A 120 5.04 -5.94 4.89
N GLY A 121 4.45 -7.10 5.19
CA GLY A 121 4.16 -8.16 4.22
C GLY A 121 3.32 -7.68 3.05
N LEU A 122 2.27 -6.88 3.30
CA LEU A 122 1.42 -6.37 2.23
C LEU A 122 2.15 -5.41 1.30
N ILE A 123 2.90 -4.47 1.87
CA ILE A 123 3.66 -3.49 1.08
C ILE A 123 4.72 -4.20 0.23
N GLU A 124 5.39 -5.20 0.80
CA GLU A 124 6.35 -6.02 0.07
C GLU A 124 5.67 -6.84 -1.04
N ALA A 125 4.52 -7.46 -0.77
CA ALA A 125 3.77 -8.23 -1.75
C ALA A 125 3.34 -7.36 -2.94
N ILE A 126 2.92 -6.12 -2.70
CA ILE A 126 2.55 -5.17 -3.77
C ILE A 126 3.78 -4.73 -4.56
N ALA A 127 4.89 -4.42 -3.88
CA ALA A 127 6.10 -3.89 -4.53
C ALA A 127 6.85 -4.95 -5.36
N ASN A 128 6.73 -6.23 -4.98
CA ASN A 128 7.36 -7.35 -5.64
C ASN A 128 6.49 -8.62 -5.55
N PRO A 129 5.39 -8.69 -6.33
CA PRO A 129 4.48 -9.81 -6.23
C PRO A 129 5.08 -11.09 -6.82
N GLY A 130 4.48 -12.23 -6.46
CA GLY A 130 4.82 -13.51 -7.06
C GLY A 130 4.53 -13.58 -8.56
N ALA A 131 4.93 -14.68 -9.20
CA ALA A 131 4.83 -14.85 -10.65
C ALA A 131 3.41 -14.74 -11.22
N ASN A 132 2.37 -14.92 -10.39
CA ASN A 132 0.97 -14.87 -10.78
C ASN A 132 0.44 -13.45 -11.09
N TYR A 133 1.26 -12.40 -10.90
CA TYR A 133 0.88 -10.99 -11.07
C TYR A 133 1.65 -10.36 -12.24
N PRO A 134 1.36 -10.76 -13.49
CA PRO A 134 2.16 -10.40 -14.65
C PRO A 134 2.16 -8.91 -14.97
N VAL A 135 1.09 -8.18 -14.67
CA VAL A 135 0.98 -6.75 -15.04
C VAL A 135 1.91 -5.91 -14.16
N ILE A 136 1.91 -6.12 -12.84
CA ILE A 136 2.84 -5.45 -11.94
C ILE A 136 4.28 -5.90 -12.23
N ASN A 137 4.51 -7.19 -12.49
CA ASN A 137 5.85 -7.72 -12.79
C ASN A 137 6.44 -7.20 -14.11
N ALA A 138 5.59 -6.78 -15.06
CA ALA A 138 6.03 -6.15 -16.31
C ALA A 138 6.45 -4.68 -16.14
N LEU A 139 6.19 -4.05 -14.99
CA LEU A 139 6.63 -2.68 -14.72
C LEU A 139 8.13 -2.63 -14.45
N ASN A 140 8.77 -1.55 -14.92
CA ASN A 140 10.17 -1.27 -14.58
C ASN A 140 10.30 -0.94 -13.08
N THR A 141 11.44 -1.31 -12.47
CA THR A 141 11.79 -0.90 -11.11
C THR A 141 11.67 0.62 -10.94
N GLY A 142 11.06 1.05 -9.83
CA GLY A 142 10.82 2.44 -9.48
C GLY A 142 9.50 3.03 -9.98
N VAL A 143 8.82 2.38 -10.93
CA VAL A 143 7.51 2.82 -11.42
C VAL A 143 6.48 2.77 -10.28
N TYR A 144 5.67 3.82 -10.19
CA TYR A 144 4.54 3.89 -9.26
C TYR A 144 3.52 2.79 -9.55
N ILE A 145 3.06 2.10 -8.50
CA ILE A 145 2.04 1.06 -8.60
C ILE A 145 0.70 1.61 -8.12
N CYS A 146 0.64 2.07 -6.87
CA CYS A 146 -0.57 2.59 -6.24
C CYS A 146 -0.23 3.38 -4.98
N ASP A 147 -1.23 4.07 -4.45
CA ASP A 147 -1.26 4.54 -3.07
C ASP A 147 -2.03 3.51 -2.23
N VAL A 148 -1.44 3.04 -1.13
CA VAL A 148 -2.13 2.21 -0.15
C VAL A 148 -2.65 3.12 0.96
N GLN A 149 -3.96 3.07 1.19
CA GLN A 149 -4.63 3.83 2.24
C GLN A 149 -4.96 2.95 3.43
N TYR A 150 -4.62 3.41 4.62
CA TYR A 150 -4.91 2.80 5.91
C TYR A 150 -5.88 3.70 6.67
N ALA A 151 -6.98 3.15 7.15
CA ALA A 151 -7.82 3.77 8.15
C ALA A 151 -7.62 3.04 9.48
N TRP A 152 -7.18 3.78 10.48
CA TRP A 152 -6.97 3.30 11.84
C TRP A 152 -8.14 3.72 12.74
N THR A 153 -8.36 2.97 13.81
CA THR A 153 -9.33 3.35 14.85
C THR A 153 -8.95 4.72 15.42
N GLY A 154 -9.95 5.60 15.60
CA GLY A 154 -9.73 6.99 16.04
C GLY A 154 -9.54 8.02 14.93
N GLY A 155 -9.86 7.70 13.67
CA GLY A 155 -9.98 8.68 12.57
C GLY A 155 -8.66 9.09 11.91
N THR A 156 -7.58 8.35 12.15
CA THR A 156 -6.29 8.59 11.49
C THR A 156 -6.24 7.86 10.15
N HIS A 157 -6.01 8.61 9.07
CA HIS A 157 -5.86 8.08 7.72
C HIS A 157 -4.42 8.26 7.24
N ILE A 158 -3.78 7.16 6.85
CA ILE A 158 -2.42 7.18 6.32
C ILE A 158 -2.45 6.72 4.87
N THR A 159 -1.79 7.45 3.98
CA THR A 159 -1.64 7.10 2.57
C THR A 159 -0.17 6.92 2.24
N ILE A 160 0.24 5.80 1.65
CA ILE A 160 1.62 5.51 1.28
C ILE A 160 1.72 5.17 -0.19
N SER A 161 2.59 5.86 -0.93
CA SER A 161 2.88 5.50 -2.33
C SER A 161 3.83 4.29 -2.40
N VAL A 162 3.39 3.27 -3.13
CA VAL A 162 4.14 2.03 -3.38
C VAL A 162 4.66 2.03 -4.82
N HIS A 163 5.91 1.62 -4.97
CA HIS A 163 6.62 1.56 -6.24
C HIS A 163 7.19 0.17 -6.46
N LYS A 164 7.33 -0.21 -7.73
CA LYS A 164 7.97 -1.47 -8.11
C LYS A 164 9.40 -1.51 -7.58
N ARG A 165 9.78 -2.64 -7.00
CA ARG A 165 11.18 -2.96 -6.64
C ARG A 165 11.85 -3.76 -7.74
#